data_AF-A0A8T2KHN6-F1
#
_entry.id   AF-A0A8T2KHN6-F1
#
_cell.length_a   1.000
_cell.length_b   1.000
_cell.length_c   1.000
_cell.angle_alpha   90.00
_cell.angle_beta   90.00
_cell.angle_gamma   90.00
#
_symmetry.space_group_name_H-M   'P 1'
#
loop_
_entity.id
_entity.type
_entity.pdbx_description
1 polymer ?
#
loop_
_entity_poly.entity_id
_entity_poly.type
_entity_poly.pdbx_seq_one_letter_code
_entity_poly.pdbx_strand_id
1 'polypeptide(L)'
;MAAPMLSVRCSEQVTRLLSARLQSCLDLCKRKSLHCSPGKYAGQNWRVRRGFARSDSEYGPLTDLPDWSFADGRPAPLWKGQIRRKDERETLARRVILLSTEMDKGMDNWHKKQQDNKAEQLLKEKSKLKSKAFHKKEKEM
;
A
#
# COMPACT_ATOMS: atom_id res chain seq x y z
N MET A 1 -16.63 17.92 22.89
CA MET A 1 -17.00 17.67 21.48
C MET A 1 -16.76 16.19 21.20
N ALA A 2 -17.84 15.44 21.00
CA ALA A 2 -17.81 13.97 20.93
C ALA A 2 -17.41 13.51 19.51
N ALA A 3 -16.43 12.61 19.44
CA ALA A 3 -16.06 11.93 18.20
C ALA A 3 -17.06 10.79 17.90
N PRO A 4 -17.57 10.66 16.66
CA PRO A 4 -18.41 9.53 16.31
C PRO A 4 -17.57 8.26 16.14
N MET A 5 -17.81 7.28 17.01
CA MET A 5 -17.39 5.88 16.89
C MET A 5 -18.12 5.22 15.71
N LEU A 6 -17.62 5.41 14.48
CA LEU A 6 -18.13 4.71 13.31
C LEU A 6 -17.54 3.30 13.22
N SER A 7 -18.31 2.35 13.75
CA SER A 7 -18.65 1.06 13.15
C SER A 7 -17.51 0.23 12.54
N VAL A 8 -16.75 -0.45 13.41
CA VAL A 8 -15.90 -1.60 13.05
C VAL A 8 -16.72 -2.81 12.57
N ARG A 9 -18.04 -2.84 12.85
CA ARG A 9 -18.94 -3.96 12.48
C ARG A 9 -19.35 -3.99 11.00
N CYS A 10 -19.16 -2.89 10.26
CA CYS A 10 -19.54 -2.81 8.86
C CYS A 10 -18.53 -3.51 7.93
N SER A 11 -17.23 -3.46 8.23
CA SER A 11 -16.18 -4.05 7.39
C SER A 11 -16.15 -5.59 7.47
N GLU A 12 -16.48 -6.18 8.63
CA GLU A 12 -16.56 -7.64 8.80
C GLU A 12 -17.75 -8.27 8.07
N GLN A 13 -18.89 -7.57 7.99
CA GLN A 13 -20.05 -8.07 7.26
C GLN A 13 -19.83 -8.04 5.74
N VAL A 14 -19.20 -6.97 5.23
CA VAL A 14 -18.91 -6.82 3.79
C VAL A 14 -17.89 -7.87 3.33
N THR A 15 -16.85 -8.16 4.12
CA THR A 15 -15.84 -9.19 3.78
C THR A 15 -16.42 -10.61 3.79
N ARG A 16 -17.30 -10.94 4.75
CA ARG A 16 -17.99 -12.25 4.81
C ARG A 16 -18.96 -12.49 3.64
N LEU A 17 -19.65 -11.44 3.18
CA LEU A 17 -20.57 -11.55 2.04
C LEU A 17 -19.83 -11.67 0.70
N LEU A 18 -18.67 -11.04 0.57
CA LEU A 18 -17.80 -11.18 -0.60
C LEU A 18 -17.15 -12.57 -0.66
N SER A 19 -16.71 -13.13 0.47
CA SER A 19 -16.13 -14.47 0.53
C SER A 19 -17.15 -15.58 0.22
N ALA A 20 -18.38 -15.47 0.73
CA ALA A 20 -19.45 -16.44 0.48
C ALA A 20 -19.90 -16.49 -0.99
N ARG A 21 -19.92 -15.35 -1.70
CA ARG A 21 -20.25 -15.29 -3.13
C ARG A 21 -19.17 -15.90 -4.02
N LEU A 22 -17.89 -15.70 -3.67
CA LEU A 22 -16.77 -16.30 -4.40
C LEU A 22 -16.76 -17.83 -4.27
N GLN A 23 -17.11 -18.36 -3.09
CA GLN A 23 -17.20 -19.80 -2.84
C GLN A 23 -18.34 -20.45 -3.64
N SER A 24 -19.52 -19.83 -3.72
CA SER A 24 -20.66 -20.39 -4.45
C SER A 24 -20.43 -20.50 -5.97
N CYS A 25 -19.73 -19.52 -6.57
CA CYS A 25 -19.40 -19.54 -7.99
C CYS A 25 -18.42 -20.68 -8.34
N LEU A 26 -17.41 -20.91 -7.49
CA LEU A 26 -16.42 -21.98 -7.69
C LEU A 26 -17.06 -23.38 -7.58
N ASP A 27 -18.01 -23.54 -6.66
CA ASP A 27 -18.75 -24.79 -6.47
C ASP A 27 -19.73 -25.09 -7.62
N LEU A 28 -20.22 -24.05 -8.31
CA LEU A 28 -21.05 -24.20 -9.51
C LEU A 28 -20.19 -24.57 -10.74
N CYS A 29 -19.01 -23.96 -10.87
CA CYS A 29 -18.03 -24.30 -11.92
C CYS A 29 -17.58 -25.76 -11.85
N LYS A 30 -17.25 -26.25 -10.64
CA LYS A 30 -16.87 -27.66 -10.42
C LYS A 30 -17.99 -28.63 -10.77
N ARG A 31 -19.24 -28.31 -10.43
CA ARG A 31 -20.42 -29.14 -10.73
C ARG A 31 -20.74 -29.25 -12.22
N LYS A 32 -20.31 -28.28 -13.05
CA LYS A 32 -20.56 -28.27 -14.50
C LYS A 32 -19.33 -28.61 -15.34
N SER A 33 -18.22 -29.05 -14.73
CA SER A 33 -16.93 -29.27 -15.44
C SER A 33 -16.48 -28.05 -16.25
N LEU A 34 -16.81 -26.84 -15.75
CA LEU A 34 -16.37 -25.60 -16.37
C LEU A 34 -15.04 -25.19 -15.73
N HIS A 35 -14.01 -25.12 -16.57
CA HIS A 35 -12.69 -24.65 -16.14
C HIS A 35 -12.76 -23.14 -15.83
N CYS A 36 -12.76 -22.80 -14.54
CA CYS A 36 -12.81 -21.41 -14.06
C CYS A 36 -11.43 -20.85 -13.69
N SER A 37 -10.35 -21.41 -14.25
CA SER A 37 -9.03 -20.78 -14.11
C SER A 37 -8.89 -19.63 -15.12
N PRO A 38 -8.28 -18.50 -14.74
CA PRO A 38 -8.10 -17.38 -15.66
C PRO A 38 -7.31 -17.84 -16.88
N GLY A 39 -7.81 -17.51 -18.07
CA GLY A 39 -7.13 -17.82 -19.33
C GLY A 39 -5.72 -17.24 -19.31
N LYS A 40 -4.71 -18.10 -19.45
CA LYS A 40 -3.31 -17.68 -19.63
C LYS A 40 -3.08 -17.40 -21.11
N TYR A 41 -2.53 -16.24 -21.42
CA TYR A 41 -2.14 -15.95 -22.80
C TYR A 41 -0.90 -16.76 -23.17
N ALA A 42 -0.82 -17.20 -24.43
CA ALA A 42 0.38 -17.85 -24.95
C ALA A 42 1.60 -16.93 -24.75
N GLY A 43 2.70 -17.48 -24.23
CA GLY A 43 3.93 -16.72 -23.99
C GLY A 43 3.93 -15.76 -22.79
N GLN A 44 2.82 -15.65 -22.03
CA GLN A 44 2.72 -14.74 -20.87
C GLN A 44 3.87 -14.91 -19.86
N ASN A 45 4.19 -16.15 -19.49
CA ASN A 45 5.26 -16.44 -18.54
C ASN A 45 6.64 -16.00 -19.06
N TRP A 46 6.89 -16.11 -20.36
CA TRP A 46 8.13 -15.66 -20.98
C TRP A 46 8.24 -14.13 -20.95
N ARG A 47 7.13 -13.43 -21.24
CA ARG A 47 7.06 -11.97 -21.21
C ARG A 47 7.33 -11.41 -19.82
N VAL A 48 6.61 -11.92 -18.81
CA VAL A 48 6.77 -11.48 -17.41
C VAL A 48 8.19 -11.75 -16.91
N ARG A 49 8.79 -12.91 -17.25
CA ARG A 49 10.18 -13.21 -16.89
C ARG A 49 11.20 -12.23 -17.49
N ARG A 50 10.85 -11.57 -18.59
CA ARG A 50 11.69 -10.55 -19.24
C ARG A 50 11.30 -9.12 -18.86
N GLY A 51 10.38 -8.94 -17.92
CA GLY A 51 9.91 -7.62 -17.51
C GLY A 51 8.96 -6.95 -18.50
N PHE A 52 8.39 -7.69 -19.45
CA PHE A 52 7.34 -7.18 -20.33
C PHE A 52 5.95 -7.29 -19.68
N ALA A 53 5.01 -6.55 -20.26
CA ALA A 53 3.61 -6.62 -19.93
C ALA A 53 3.05 -8.04 -20.09
N ARG A 54 1.99 -8.34 -19.33
CA ARG A 54 1.37 -9.67 -19.33
C ARG A 54 0.68 -9.94 -20.67
N SER A 55 0.08 -8.91 -21.25
CA SER A 55 -0.46 -8.88 -22.61
C SER A 55 0.24 -7.81 -23.45
N ASP A 56 0.15 -7.92 -24.78
CA ASP A 56 0.71 -6.94 -25.72
C ASP A 56 0.00 -5.56 -25.70
N SER A 57 -1.18 -5.50 -25.09
CA SER A 57 -2.07 -4.33 -25.07
C SER A 57 -2.06 -3.54 -23.75
N GLU A 58 -1.31 -3.96 -22.74
CA GLU A 58 -1.29 -3.33 -21.42
C GLU A 58 -0.42 -2.06 -21.42
N TYR A 59 0.86 -2.21 -21.75
CA TYR A 59 1.81 -1.10 -21.89
C TYR A 59 2.94 -1.50 -22.84
N GLY A 60 3.59 -0.51 -23.44
CA GLY A 60 4.72 -0.74 -24.34
C GLY A 60 4.56 -0.03 -25.69
N PRO A 61 5.55 -0.17 -26.58
CA PRO A 61 5.62 0.60 -27.82
C PRO A 61 4.39 0.37 -28.71
N LEU A 62 3.87 -0.86 -28.76
CA LEU A 62 2.67 -1.18 -29.56
C LEU A 62 1.40 -0.44 -29.09
N THR A 63 1.33 -0.03 -27.82
CA THR A 63 0.11 0.56 -27.22
C THR A 63 0.26 2.04 -26.88
N ASP A 64 1.47 2.50 -26.57
CA ASP A 64 1.75 3.87 -26.14
C ASP A 64 2.21 4.78 -27.30
N LEU A 65 2.71 4.22 -28.42
CA LEU A 65 3.07 4.98 -29.62
C LEU A 65 1.84 5.31 -30.49
N PRO A 66 1.89 6.41 -31.26
CA PRO A 66 0.83 6.72 -32.21
C PRO A 66 0.90 5.78 -33.43
N ASP A 67 -0.26 5.26 -33.85
CA ASP A 67 -0.36 4.36 -35.00
C ASP A 67 -0.11 5.07 -36.34
N TRP A 68 -0.22 6.40 -36.39
CA TRP A 68 -0.03 7.22 -37.58
C TRP A 68 0.47 8.63 -37.25
N SER A 69 0.96 9.33 -38.27
CA SER A 69 1.33 10.76 -38.21
C SER A 69 0.96 11.45 -39.52
N PHE A 70 0.90 12.79 -39.52
CA PHE A 70 0.70 13.55 -40.76
C PHE A 70 1.93 13.42 -41.66
N ALA A 71 1.74 13.49 -42.98
CA ALA A 71 2.84 13.44 -43.95
C ALA A 71 3.86 14.58 -43.75
N ASP A 72 3.39 15.73 -43.27
CA ASP A 72 4.22 16.89 -42.91
C ASP A 72 5.11 16.66 -41.68
N GLY A 73 4.96 15.53 -40.99
CA GLY A 73 5.69 15.21 -39.75
C GLY A 73 5.03 15.74 -38.48
N ARG A 74 3.84 16.37 -38.57
CA ARG A 74 3.07 16.75 -37.37
C ARG A 74 2.63 15.48 -36.62
N PRO A 75 2.71 15.46 -35.28
CA PRO A 75 2.28 14.30 -34.51
C PRO A 75 0.75 14.14 -34.58
N ALA A 76 0.28 12.91 -34.51
CA ALA A 76 -1.15 12.64 -34.36
C ALA A 76 -1.69 13.21 -33.04
N PRO A 77 -2.94 13.68 -33.01
CA PRO A 77 -3.59 14.08 -31.77
C PRO A 77 -3.71 12.88 -30.81
N LEU A 78 -3.66 13.16 -29.50
CA LEU A 78 -3.82 12.11 -28.48
C LEU A 78 -5.25 11.57 -28.49
N TRP A 79 -5.40 10.26 -28.69
CA TRP A 79 -6.66 9.55 -28.47
C TRP A 79 -7.06 9.47 -26.99
N LYS A 80 -8.37 9.34 -26.75
CA LYS A 80 -8.97 9.31 -25.40
C LYS A 80 -8.34 8.26 -24.48
N GLY A 81 -7.96 7.11 -25.03
CA GLY A 81 -7.38 6.00 -24.26
C GLY A 81 -6.00 6.31 -23.67
N GLN A 82 -5.12 7.01 -24.41
CA GLN A 82 -3.81 7.39 -23.90
C GLN A 82 -3.88 8.56 -22.93
N ILE A 83 -4.82 9.49 -23.11
CA ILE A 83 -5.09 10.55 -22.14
C ILE A 83 -5.48 9.89 -20.81
N ARG A 84 -6.49 9.04 -20.81
CA ARG A 84 -6.92 8.29 -19.61
C ARG A 84 -5.77 7.51 -18.97
N ARG A 85 -4.98 6.76 -19.74
CA ARG A 85 -3.83 6.01 -19.23
C ARG A 85 -2.77 6.92 -18.59
N LYS A 86 -2.53 8.11 -19.15
CA LYS A 86 -1.58 9.09 -18.58
C LYS A 86 -2.10 9.61 -17.25
N ASP A 87 -3.38 9.97 -17.16
CA ASP A 87 -4.00 10.46 -15.94
C ASP A 87 -4.00 9.39 -14.83
N GLU A 88 -4.31 8.14 -15.18
CA GLU A 88 -4.25 6.99 -14.26
C GLU A 88 -2.81 6.75 -13.75
N ARG A 89 -1.80 6.87 -14.61
CA ARG A 89 -0.39 6.74 -14.21
C ARG A 89 0.05 7.88 -13.32
N GLU A 90 -0.40 9.10 -13.60
CA GLU A 90 -0.09 10.27 -12.79
C GLU A 90 -0.73 10.18 -11.40
N THR A 91 -2.01 9.83 -11.32
CA THR A 91 -2.73 9.66 -10.05
C THR A 91 -2.09 8.56 -9.19
N LEU A 92 -1.66 7.46 -9.81
CA LEU A 92 -0.91 6.41 -9.14
C LEU A 92 0.43 6.93 -8.59
N ALA A 93 1.21 7.64 -9.40
CA ALA A 93 2.50 8.19 -8.97
C ALA A 93 2.36 9.17 -7.81
N ARG A 94 1.37 10.07 -7.86
CA ARG A 94 1.05 11.00 -6.76
C ARG A 94 0.72 10.26 -5.48
N ARG A 95 -0.06 9.18 -5.56
CA ARG A 95 -0.42 8.35 -4.41
C ARG A 95 0.79 7.64 -3.80
N VAL A 96 1.67 7.08 -4.63
CA VAL A 96 2.91 6.43 -4.17
C VAL A 96 3.74 7.42 -3.37
N ILE A 97 3.98 8.61 -3.92
CA ILE A 97 4.76 9.67 -3.24
C ILE A 97 4.10 10.04 -1.91
N LEU A 98 2.79 10.29 -1.91
CA LEU A 98 2.05 10.63 -0.69
C LEU A 98 2.28 9.59 0.41
N LEU A 99 2.03 8.32 0.12
CA LEU A 99 2.14 7.22 1.09
C LEU A 99 3.58 7.06 1.60
N SER A 100 4.58 7.19 0.72
CA SER A 100 5.99 7.16 1.13
C SER A 100 6.31 8.28 2.11
N THR A 101 5.90 9.52 1.80
CA THR A 101 6.18 10.65 2.70
C THR A 101 5.44 10.57 4.03
N GLU A 102 4.23 10.02 4.07
CA GLU A 102 3.49 9.79 5.31
C GLU A 102 4.20 8.74 6.19
N MET A 103 4.67 7.66 5.57
CA MET A 103 5.42 6.62 6.26
C MET A 103 6.73 7.16 6.86
N ASP A 104 7.49 7.94 6.08
CA ASP A 104 8.75 8.54 6.53
C ASP A 104 8.52 9.49 7.71
N LYS A 105 7.52 10.37 7.62
CA LYS A 105 7.12 11.26 8.72
C LYS A 105 6.70 10.49 9.97
N GLY A 106 5.97 9.38 9.78
CA GLY A 106 5.57 8.49 10.88
C GLY A 106 6.79 7.89 11.60
N MET A 107 7.79 7.45 10.83
CA MET A 107 9.02 6.89 11.36
C MET A 107 9.85 7.95 12.11
N ASP A 108 10.00 9.15 11.54
CA ASP A 108 10.70 10.27 12.17
C ASP A 108 10.06 10.67 13.50
N ASN A 109 8.73 10.78 13.52
CA ASN A 109 7.99 11.13 14.73
C ASN A 109 8.10 10.05 15.79
N TRP A 110 8.09 8.77 15.39
CA TRP A 110 8.31 7.65 16.31
C TRP A 110 9.72 7.69 16.90
N HIS A 111 10.75 7.90 16.08
CA HIS A 111 12.13 8.01 16.55
C HIS A 111 12.34 9.18 17.52
N LYS A 112 11.79 10.37 17.19
CA LYS A 112 11.83 11.54 18.08
C LYS A 112 11.18 11.23 19.43
N LYS A 113 9.97 10.68 19.41
CA LYS A 113 9.25 10.28 20.63
C LYS A 113 10.04 9.29 21.48
N GLN A 114 10.74 8.34 20.85
CA GLN A 114 11.59 7.40 21.59
C GLN A 114 12.81 8.07 22.22
N GLN A 115 13.40 9.05 21.55
CA GLN A 115 14.51 9.84 22.12
C GLN A 115 14.01 10.70 23.29
N ASP A 116 12.88 11.38 23.13
CA ASP A 116 12.28 12.24 24.15
C ASP A 116 11.90 11.43 25.39
N ASN A 117 11.26 10.26 25.23
CA ASN A 117 10.92 9.37 26.34
C ASN A 117 12.16 8.93 27.13
N LYS A 118 13.25 8.59 26.43
CA LYS A 118 14.53 8.23 27.08
C LYS A 118 15.12 9.42 27.82
N ALA A 119 15.11 10.61 27.20
CA ALA A 119 15.58 11.83 27.83
C ALA A 119 14.76 12.17 29.09
N GLU A 120 13.43 12.07 29.03
CA GLU A 120 12.54 12.27 30.17
C GLU A 120 12.80 11.26 31.30
N GLN A 121 13.03 9.99 30.98
CA GLN A 121 13.37 8.96 31.98
C GLN A 121 14.67 9.32 32.69
N LEU A 122 15.71 9.67 31.95
CA LEU A 122 16.99 10.12 32.51
C LEU A 122 16.83 11.38 33.36
N LEU A 123 16.01 12.34 32.93
CA LEU A 123 15.71 13.54 33.71
C LEU A 123 14.99 13.19 35.02
N LYS A 124 13.98 12.30 34.96
CA LYS A 124 13.25 11.80 36.14
C LYS A 124 14.16 11.04 37.09
N GLU A 125 15.13 10.28 36.59
CA GLU A 125 16.12 9.60 37.41
C GLU A 125 17.07 10.57 38.10
N LYS A 126 17.57 11.57 37.37
CA LYS A 126 18.42 12.63 37.94
C LYS A 126 17.68 13.47 38.98
N SER A 127 16.38 13.70 38.81
CA SER A 127 15.57 14.49 39.75
C SER A 127 15.09 13.68 40.97
N LYS A 128 15.22 12.35 40.98
CA LYS A 128 14.80 11.52 42.12
C LYS A 128 15.75 11.75 43.31
N LEU A 129 15.16 11.98 44.47
CA LEU A 129 15.89 12.04 45.73
C LEU A 129 16.41 10.64 46.12
N LYS A 130 17.56 10.58 46.78
CA LYS A 130 18.10 9.33 47.32
C LYS A 130 17.15 8.76 48.39
N SER A 131 16.91 7.46 48.35
CA SER A 131 16.03 6.79 49.31
C SER A 131 16.68 6.78 50.70
N LYS A 132 15.91 7.13 51.73
CA LYS A 132 16.42 7.27 53.12
C LYS A 132 16.53 5.94 53.88
N ALA A 133 16.12 4.82 53.28
CA ALA A 133 15.81 3.59 54.03
C ALA A 133 17.03 2.73 54.46
N PHE A 134 18.26 3.07 54.09
CA PHE A 134 19.44 2.22 54.41
C PHE A 134 20.65 2.93 55.02
N HIS A 135 20.60 4.24 55.32
CA HIS A 135 21.80 4.98 55.77
C HIS A 135 22.07 4.95 57.29
N LYS A 136 21.38 4.10 58.07
CA LYS A 136 21.41 4.17 59.55
C LYS A 136 22.02 2.98 60.30
N LYS A 137 22.67 2.00 59.65
CA LYS A 137 23.14 0.78 60.34
C LYS A 137 24.66 0.65 60.61
N GLU A 138 25.49 1.64 60.30
CA GLU A 138 26.96 1.55 60.54
C GLU A 138 27.48 2.27 61.80
N LYS A 139 26.61 2.74 62.70
CA LYS A 139 27.05 3.47 63.93
C LYS A 139 26.97 2.68 65.24
N GLU A 140 26.73 1.37 65.21
CA GLU A 140 26.78 0.50 66.40
C GLU A 140 27.74 -0.68 66.17
N MET A 141 29.04 -0.40 66.21
CA MET A 141 30.11 -1.33 66.63
C MET A 141 31.29 -0.53 67.17
#